data_AF-A0A972UHF4-F1
#
_entry.id   AF-A0A972UHF4-F1
#
_cell.length_a   1.000
_cell.length_b   1.000
_cell.length_c   1.000
_cell.angle_alpha   90.00
_cell.angle_beta   90.00
_cell.angle_gamma   90.00
#
_symmetry.space_group_name_H-M   'P 1'
#
loop_
_entity.id
_entity.type
_entity.pdbx_description
1 polymer ?
#
loop_
_entity_poly.entity_id
_entity_poly.type
_entity_poly.pdbx_seq_one_letter_code
_entity_poly.pdbx_strand_id
1 'polypeptide(L)'
;YKALKSVLDGGIEGRPDNVLFYATSNRRHLMPRDMIENERSTAINPNESIEEKVSLSDRFGLWLGFHNADQETYFAIVEGYAKHFGLDDPKINLTAEANEWSVTRGARSGRVAWQYIQDLAGRLGKPVS
;
A
#
# COMPACT_ATOMS: atom_id res chain seq x y z
N TYR A 1 0.64 -6.88 21.76
CA TYR A 1 -0.60 -7.10 21.02
C TYR A 1 -1.85 -7.03 21.91
N LYS A 2 -1.83 -7.62 23.13
CA LYS A 2 -2.91 -7.57 24.15
C LYS A 2 -3.62 -6.22 24.33
N ALA A 3 -2.89 -5.11 24.43
CA ALA A 3 -3.50 -3.79 24.62
C ALA A 3 -4.36 -3.34 23.43
N LEU A 4 -3.92 -3.59 22.19
CA LEU A 4 -4.67 -3.24 20.98
C LEU A 4 -5.91 -4.15 20.81
N LYS A 5 -5.78 -5.43 21.17
CA LYS A 5 -6.89 -6.39 21.19
C LYS A 5 -7.99 -5.96 22.17
N SER A 6 -7.62 -5.51 23.37
CA SER A 6 -8.56 -5.02 24.39
C SER A 6 -9.33 -3.77 23.93
N VAL A 7 -8.72 -2.90 23.12
CA VAL A 7 -9.38 -1.71 22.58
C VAL A 7 -10.33 -2.06 21.44
N LEU A 8 -9.98 -3.07 20.62
CA LEU A 8 -10.81 -3.55 19.52
C LEU A 8 -11.94 -4.49 19.96
N ASP A 9 -11.77 -5.22 21.07
CA ASP A 9 -12.83 -6.03 21.71
C ASP A 9 -13.90 -5.20 22.41
N GLY A 10 -13.65 -3.89 22.59
CA GLY A 10 -14.34 -3.11 23.60
C GLY A 10 -13.75 -3.44 24.96
N GLY A 11 -12.95 -2.52 25.50
CA GLY A 11 -12.64 -2.54 26.93
C GLY A 11 -13.92 -2.28 27.72
N ILE A 12 -13.80 -2.16 29.04
CA ILE A 12 -14.90 -1.80 29.95
C ILE A 12 -15.65 -0.53 29.50
N GLU A 13 -15.03 0.29 28.65
CA GLU A 13 -15.57 1.50 28.04
C GLU A 13 -15.80 1.29 26.53
N GLY A 14 -17.00 1.63 26.05
CA GLY A 14 -17.37 1.52 24.64
C GLY A 14 -16.49 2.39 23.73
N ARG A 15 -16.37 2.00 22.46
CA ARG A 15 -15.59 2.74 21.46
C ARG A 15 -16.14 4.17 21.31
N PRO A 16 -15.32 5.23 21.45
CA PRO A 16 -15.79 6.62 21.32
C PRO A 16 -16.36 6.89 19.92
N ASP A 17 -17.40 7.71 19.84
CA ASP A 17 -18.14 8.00 18.59
C ASP A 17 -17.28 8.64 17.49
N ASN A 18 -16.18 9.27 17.86
CA ASN A 18 -15.30 10.03 16.95
C ASN A 18 -13.94 9.36 16.71
N VAL A 19 -13.79 8.06 16.99
CA VAL A 19 -12.50 7.35 16.84
C VAL A 19 -12.55 6.27 15.75
N LEU A 20 -11.73 6.45 14.71
CA LEU A 20 -11.52 5.48 13.63
C LEU A 20 -10.18 4.74 13.78
N PHE A 21 -10.22 3.43 13.99
CA PHE A 21 -9.06 2.56 13.88
C PHE A 21 -8.93 2.05 12.44
N TYR A 22 -7.78 2.28 11.82
CA TYR A 22 -7.43 1.70 10.53
C TYR A 22 -6.02 1.08 10.62
N ALA A 23 -5.82 -0.01 9.88
CA ALA A 23 -4.53 -0.69 9.78
C ALA A 23 -4.26 -0.99 8.31
N THR A 24 -3.01 -0.86 7.87
CA THR A 24 -2.59 -1.17 6.50
C THR A 24 -1.71 -2.41 6.50
N SER A 25 -1.98 -3.36 5.60
CA SER A 25 -1.16 -4.55 5.38
C SER A 25 -0.74 -4.62 3.91
N ASN A 26 0.55 -4.85 3.66
CA ASN A 26 1.06 -5.12 2.30
C ASN A 26 0.80 -6.56 1.84
N ARG A 27 0.08 -7.38 2.62
CA ARG A 27 -0.32 -8.74 2.25
C ARG A 27 -1.82 -8.80 1.98
N ARG A 28 -2.18 -9.31 0.80
CA ARG A 28 -3.56 -9.57 0.33
C ARG A 28 -4.41 -10.37 1.33
N HIS A 29 -3.73 -11.18 2.14
CA HIS A 29 -4.23 -11.77 3.38
C HIS A 29 -3.21 -11.42 4.48
N LEU A 30 -3.64 -10.95 5.65
CA LEU A 30 -2.72 -10.67 6.77
C LEU A 30 -1.78 -11.86 7.06
N MET A 31 -2.19 -13.09 6.75
CA MET A 31 -1.34 -14.28 6.66
C MET A 31 -1.72 -15.15 5.43
N PRO A 32 -0.77 -15.53 4.56
CA PRO A 32 -0.97 -16.60 3.57
C PRO A 32 -1.15 -17.97 4.27
N ARG A 33 -1.98 -18.87 3.72
CA ARG A 33 -2.15 -20.24 4.24
C ARG A 33 -0.82 -21.00 4.36
N ASP A 34 0.11 -20.77 3.44
CA ASP A 34 1.41 -21.47 3.43
C ASP A 34 2.38 -20.96 4.52
N MET A 35 2.21 -19.73 5.02
CA MET A 35 2.99 -19.23 6.17
C MET A 35 2.56 -19.89 7.49
N ILE A 36 1.31 -20.36 7.58
CA ILE A 36 0.80 -21.10 8.74
C ILE A 36 1.55 -22.44 8.89
N GLU A 37 1.93 -23.08 7.79
CA GLU A 37 2.67 -24.35 7.81
C GLU A 37 4.16 -24.17 8.11
N ASN A 38 4.78 -23.08 7.66
CA ASN A 38 6.21 -22.82 7.92
C ASN A 38 6.48 -22.28 9.34
N GLU A 39 5.60 -21.41 9.89
CA GLU A 39 5.73 -20.94 11.29
C GLU A 39 5.40 -22.04 12.31
N ARG A 40 4.60 -23.06 11.92
CA ARG A 40 4.39 -24.30 12.71
C ARG A 40 5.69 -25.03 13.04
N SER A 41 6.70 -24.92 12.19
CA SER A 41 7.94 -25.69 12.30
C SER A 41 9.04 -24.97 13.10
N THR A 42 8.90 -23.67 13.39
CA THR A 42 9.97 -22.84 13.96
C THR A 42 9.60 -22.05 15.22
N ALA A 43 8.32 -21.99 15.60
CA ALA A 43 7.88 -21.32 16.82
C ALA A 43 7.64 -22.31 17.98
N ILE A 44 8.00 -21.92 19.20
CA ILE A 44 7.83 -22.75 20.42
C ILE A 44 6.33 -23.00 20.74
N ASN A 45 5.44 -22.08 20.34
CA ASN A 45 3.97 -22.24 20.38
C ASN A 45 3.32 -21.59 19.14
N PRO A 46 3.26 -22.27 18.00
CA PRO A 46 2.82 -21.69 16.72
C PRO A 46 1.33 -21.36 16.64
N ASN A 47 0.48 -22.08 17.37
CA ASN A 47 -0.97 -21.96 17.24
C ASN A 47 -1.50 -20.66 17.86
N GLU A 48 -0.92 -20.19 18.97
CA GLU A 48 -1.40 -19.01 19.71
C GLU A 48 -1.17 -17.70 18.92
N SER A 49 -0.02 -17.58 18.26
CA SER A 49 0.35 -16.39 17.48
C SER A 49 -0.39 -16.28 16.13
N ILE A 50 -0.85 -17.40 15.58
CA ILE A 50 -1.65 -17.44 14.35
C ILE A 50 -3.12 -17.11 14.67
N GLU A 51 -3.69 -17.75 15.70
CA GLU A 51 -5.06 -17.46 16.15
C GLU A 51 -5.26 -16.00 16.57
N GLU A 52 -4.27 -15.38 17.23
CA GLU A 52 -4.36 -13.98 17.66
C GLU A 52 -4.36 -12.99 16.47
N LYS A 53 -3.61 -13.26 15.40
CA LYS A 53 -3.58 -12.43 14.18
C LYS A 53 -4.85 -12.58 13.34
N VAL A 54 -5.38 -13.80 13.24
CA VAL A 54 -6.65 -14.08 12.56
C VAL A 54 -7.80 -13.39 13.31
N SER A 55 -7.83 -13.52 14.64
CA SER A 55 -8.81 -12.86 15.51
C SER A 55 -8.79 -11.33 15.40
N LEU A 56 -7.62 -10.72 15.17
CA LEU A 56 -7.55 -9.27 14.93
C LEU A 56 -8.09 -8.89 13.55
N SER A 57 -7.74 -9.67 12.54
CA SER A 57 -8.12 -9.47 11.14
C SER A 57 -9.64 -9.48 10.95
N ASP A 58 -10.34 -10.41 11.62
CA ASP A 58 -11.81 -10.55 11.55
C ASP A 58 -12.58 -9.37 12.19
N ARG A 59 -11.90 -8.50 12.96
CA ARG A 59 -12.53 -7.34 13.62
C ARG A 59 -12.53 -6.08 12.75
N PHE A 60 -11.86 -6.12 11.61
CA PHE A 60 -11.98 -5.07 10.61
C PHE A 60 -13.12 -5.41 9.66
N GLY A 61 -14.28 -4.77 9.84
CA GLY A 61 -15.49 -5.01 9.03
C GLY A 61 -15.44 -4.48 7.60
N LEU A 62 -14.45 -3.63 7.27
CA LEU A 62 -14.24 -3.11 5.92
C LEU A 62 -12.81 -3.41 5.46
N TRP A 63 -12.71 -4.02 4.29
CA TRP A 63 -11.44 -4.35 3.64
C TRP A 63 -11.34 -3.58 2.33
N LEU A 64 -10.35 -2.70 2.24
CA LEU A 64 -10.03 -1.98 1.01
C LEU A 64 -8.80 -2.62 0.37
N GLY A 65 -9.02 -3.28 -0.76
CA GLY A 65 -7.95 -3.85 -1.58
C GLY A 65 -7.28 -2.78 -2.44
N PHE A 66 -5.96 -2.72 -2.40
CA PHE A 66 -5.18 -1.94 -3.36
C PHE A 66 -4.78 -2.85 -4.52
N HIS A 67 -5.46 -2.69 -5.65
CA HIS A 67 -5.15 -3.39 -6.89
C HIS A 67 -4.09 -2.63 -7.68
N ASN A 68 -3.43 -3.32 -8.62
CA ASN A 68 -2.57 -2.64 -9.59
C ASN A 68 -3.41 -1.61 -10.34
N ALA A 69 -2.82 -0.44 -10.57
CA ALA A 69 -3.45 0.57 -11.40
C ALA A 69 -3.57 0.03 -12.83
N ASP A 70 -4.71 0.24 -13.46
CA ASP A 70 -4.79 0.11 -14.91
C ASP A 70 -3.92 1.19 -15.58
N GLN A 71 -3.75 1.06 -16.89
CA GLN A 71 -2.85 1.92 -17.64
C GLN A 71 -3.31 3.39 -17.61
N GLU A 72 -4.61 3.62 -17.74
CA GLU A 72 -5.21 4.95 -17.72
C GLU A 72 -5.00 5.64 -16.37
N THR A 73 -5.31 4.95 -15.28
CA THR A 73 -5.09 5.42 -13.91
C THR A 73 -3.61 5.70 -13.65
N TYR A 74 -2.72 4.83 -14.11
CA TYR A 74 -1.28 5.03 -13.96
C TYR A 74 -0.80 6.30 -14.68
N PHE A 75 -1.24 6.55 -15.91
CA PHE A 75 -0.90 7.78 -16.63
C PHE A 75 -1.52 9.02 -15.98
N ALA A 76 -2.77 8.93 -15.50
CA ALA A 76 -3.40 10.03 -14.77
C ALA A 76 -2.61 10.42 -13.52
N ILE A 77 -2.06 9.45 -12.78
CA ILE A 77 -1.17 9.72 -11.64
C ILE A 77 0.09 10.45 -12.08
N VAL A 78 0.75 9.98 -13.15
CA VAL A 78 1.96 10.61 -13.68
C VAL A 78 1.68 12.04 -14.15
N GLU A 79 0.62 12.26 -14.92
CA GLU A 79 0.23 13.59 -15.37
C GLU A 79 -0.11 14.52 -14.21
N GLY A 80 -0.79 14.01 -13.18
CA GLY A 80 -1.12 14.77 -11.98
C GLY A 80 0.14 15.28 -11.28
N TYR A 81 1.13 14.40 -11.09
CA TYR A 81 2.43 14.81 -10.53
C TYR A 81 3.19 15.75 -11.45
N ALA A 82 3.25 15.46 -12.75
CA ALA A 82 3.97 16.29 -13.71
C ALA A 82 3.40 17.72 -13.72
N LYS A 83 2.08 17.88 -13.78
CA LYS A 83 1.42 19.20 -13.68
C LYS A 83 1.70 19.88 -12.34
N HIS A 84 1.62 19.14 -11.23
CA HIS A 84 1.84 19.69 -9.90
C HIS A 84 3.26 20.25 -9.71
N PHE A 85 4.27 19.55 -10.23
CA PHE A 85 5.68 19.95 -10.14
C PHE A 85 6.19 20.72 -11.37
N GLY A 86 5.30 21.07 -12.30
CA GLY A 86 5.64 21.77 -13.55
C GLY A 86 6.63 21.01 -14.43
N LEU A 87 6.53 19.68 -14.49
CA LEU A 87 7.35 18.78 -15.33
C LEU A 87 6.68 18.43 -16.67
N ASP A 88 5.54 19.04 -16.97
CA ASP A 88 4.70 18.82 -18.15
C ASP A 88 5.15 19.64 -19.38
N ASP A 89 6.46 19.69 -19.64
CA ASP A 89 6.99 20.33 -20.85
C ASP A 89 6.40 19.64 -22.10
N PRO A 90 5.78 20.40 -23.03
CA PRO A 90 5.18 19.83 -24.25
C PRO A 90 6.14 19.02 -25.13
N LYS A 91 7.46 19.19 -24.96
CA LYS A 91 8.48 18.42 -25.68
C LYS A 91 8.65 16.99 -25.13
N ILE A 92 8.16 16.73 -23.92
CA ILE A 92 8.30 15.46 -23.23
C ILE A 92 7.01 14.65 -23.44
N ASN A 93 7.15 13.48 -24.05
CA ASN A 93 6.03 12.56 -24.17
C ASN A 93 5.89 11.74 -22.89
N LEU A 94 5.24 12.34 -21.87
CA LEU A 94 5.04 11.72 -20.56
C LEU A 94 4.39 10.34 -20.65
N THR A 95 3.40 10.16 -21.53
CA THR A 95 2.69 8.89 -21.69
C THR A 95 3.63 7.79 -22.21
N ALA A 96 4.42 8.09 -23.24
CA ALA A 96 5.35 7.12 -23.82
C ALA A 96 6.47 6.74 -22.83
N GLU A 97 7.11 7.73 -22.21
CA GLU A 97 8.17 7.49 -21.22
C GLU A 97 7.64 6.74 -19.99
N ALA A 98 6.48 7.15 -19.45
CA ALA A 98 5.88 6.48 -18.30
C ALA A 98 5.50 5.03 -18.61
N ASN A 99 5.06 4.75 -19.85
CA ASN A 99 4.76 3.39 -20.29
C ASN A 99 6.02 2.53 -20.28
N GLU A 100 7.10 2.99 -20.92
CA GLU A 100 8.40 2.31 -20.94
C GLU A 100 8.95 2.09 -19.53
N TRP A 101 8.84 3.10 -18.67
CA TRP A 101 9.22 3.01 -17.26
C TRP A 101 8.44 1.91 -16.53
N SER A 102 7.11 1.85 -16.72
CA SER A 102 6.25 0.85 -16.09
C SER A 102 6.58 -0.57 -16.54
N VAL A 103 6.91 -0.75 -17.82
CA VAL A 103 7.32 -2.04 -18.39
C VAL A 103 8.65 -2.47 -17.79
N THR A 104 9.62 -1.56 -17.70
CA THR A 104 10.95 -1.82 -17.12
C THR A 104 10.86 -2.20 -15.63
N ARG A 105 9.94 -1.58 -14.88
CA ARG A 105 9.69 -1.88 -13.46
C ARG A 105 8.77 -3.08 -13.23
N GLY A 106 8.11 -3.58 -14.28
CA GLY A 106 7.16 -4.70 -14.21
C GLY A 106 5.90 -4.41 -13.40
N ALA A 107 5.55 -3.15 -13.16
CA ALA A 107 4.40 -2.78 -12.32
C ALA A 107 3.85 -1.39 -12.64
N ARG A 108 2.53 -1.23 -12.41
CA ARG A 108 1.81 0.05 -12.48
C ARG A 108 1.23 0.35 -11.11
N SER A 109 1.87 1.28 -10.41
CA SER A 109 1.46 1.72 -9.07
C SER A 109 1.86 3.16 -8.82
N GLY A 110 1.25 3.80 -7.83
CA GLY A 110 1.63 5.15 -7.42
C GLY A 110 3.11 5.26 -7.04
N ARG A 111 3.70 4.19 -6.46
CA ARG A 111 5.15 4.15 -6.17
C ARG A 111 5.99 4.20 -7.44
N VAL A 112 5.64 3.41 -8.46
CA VAL A 112 6.39 3.39 -9.72
C VAL A 112 6.24 4.72 -10.46
N ALA A 113 5.05 5.31 -10.44
CA ALA A 113 4.81 6.65 -10.98
C ALA A 113 5.66 7.71 -10.26
N TRP A 114 5.73 7.66 -8.93
CA TRP A 114 6.58 8.57 -8.15
C TRP A 114 8.06 8.45 -8.51
N GLN A 115 8.57 7.22 -8.67
CA GLN A 115 9.95 6.99 -9.09
C GLN A 115 10.24 7.58 -10.49
N TYR A 116 9.31 7.46 -11.43
CA TYR A 116 9.42 8.11 -12.74
C TYR A 116 9.46 9.63 -12.61
N ILE A 117 8.61 10.22 -11.76
CA ILE A 117 8.58 11.66 -11.53
C ILE A 117 9.89 12.17 -10.91
N GLN A 118 10.47 11.44 -9.95
CA GLN A 118 11.76 11.79 -9.38
C GLN A 118 12.89 11.74 -10.42
N ASP A 119 12.88 10.72 -11.30
CA ASP A 119 13.84 10.63 -12.42
C ASP A 119 13.68 11.80 -13.39
N LEU A 120 12.46 12.07 -13.83
CA LEU A 120 12.13 13.17 -14.73
C LEU A 120 12.54 14.53 -14.14
N ALA A 121 12.22 14.76 -12.87
CA ALA A 121 12.60 15.97 -12.16
C ALA A 121 14.13 16.13 -12.09
N GLY A 122 14.85 15.04 -11.83
CA GLY A 122 16.31 15.01 -11.86
C GLY A 122 16.88 15.37 -13.23
N ARG A 123 16.33 14.80 -14.31
CA ARG A 123 16.71 15.14 -15.70
C ARG A 123 16.45 16.61 -16.06
N LEU A 124 15.39 17.19 -15.51
CA LEU A 124 14.99 18.58 -15.75
C LEU A 124 15.61 19.58 -14.77
N GLY A 125 16.37 19.12 -13.77
CA GLY A 125 16.94 19.98 -12.72
C GLY A 125 15.88 20.68 -11.86
N LYS A 126 14.68 20.10 -11.74
CA LYS A 126 13.56 20.67 -10.97
C LYS A 126 13.42 19.97 -9.62
N PRO A 127 13.17 20.70 -8.51
CA PRO A 127 12.92 20.08 -7.23
C PRO A 127 11.49 19.51 -7.16
N VAL A 128 11.35 18.37 -6.47
CA VAL A 128 10.05 17.72 -6.15
C VAL A 128 9.84 17.57 -4.63
N SER A 129 10.56 18.38 -3.85
CA SER A 129 10.54 18.43 -2.38
C SER A 129 9.76 19.63 -1.86
#